data_AF-A0A3T0HSU0-F1
#
_entry.id   AF-A0A3T0HSU0-F1
#
_cell.length_a   1.000
_cell.length_b   1.000
_cell.length_c   1.000
_cell.angle_alpha   90.00
_cell.angle_beta   90.00
_cell.angle_gamma   90.00
#
_symmetry.space_group_name_H-M   'P 1'
#
loop_
_entity.id
_entity.type
_entity.pdbx_description
1 polymer ?
#
loop_
_entity_poly.entity_id
_entity_poly.type
_entity_poly.pdbx_seq_one_letter_code
_entity_poly.pdbx_strand_id
1 'polypeptide(L)'
;MGFWMSTLSTSIGAFIGVLGAYIIAKWQMGKAHKMNNMPFYIQFNEAQININRFNEKVDKILNYTQTAERKYARIHLSHVEFNELKEEITNTIKTLNPEFESVDFKNFHVDLGKIAKNAPLGYYTDISWLILSMVLIHDLLLKECKNILMYPPEPLDYRNFHYMNQTSYLKIIKSHRKKYKMLKKKMNIRK
;
A
#
# COMPACT_ATOMS: atom_id res chain seq x y z
N MET A 1 -56.03 19.11 -12.69
CA MET A 1 -54.55 19.04 -12.76
C MET A 1 -53.85 18.69 -11.44
N GLY A 2 -54.52 18.41 -10.31
CA GLY A 2 -53.86 18.21 -9.00
C GLY A 2 -53.36 16.78 -8.68
N PHE A 3 -53.95 15.74 -9.28
CA PHE A 3 -53.65 14.35 -8.90
C PHE A 3 -52.27 13.87 -9.37
N TRP A 4 -51.86 14.25 -10.57
CA TRP A 4 -50.54 13.90 -11.12
C TRP A 4 -49.40 14.70 -10.47
N MET A 5 -49.64 15.95 -10.09
CA MET A 5 -48.65 16.78 -9.39
C MET A 5 -48.42 16.29 -7.95
N SER A 6 -49.47 15.84 -7.24
CA SER A 6 -49.34 15.34 -5.88
C SER A 6 -48.66 13.97 -5.83
N THR A 7 -48.93 13.06 -6.77
CA THR A 7 -48.26 11.74 -6.87
C THR A 7 -46.80 11.86 -7.31
N LEU A 8 -46.46 12.72 -8.28
CA LEU A 8 -45.06 13.00 -8.62
C LEU A 8 -44.29 13.63 -7.46
N SER A 9 -44.89 14.59 -6.75
CA SER A 9 -44.29 15.23 -5.57
C SER A 9 -44.02 14.23 -4.43
N THR A 10 -44.98 13.35 -4.11
CA THR A 10 -44.79 12.31 -3.08
C THR A 10 -43.79 11.23 -3.49
N SER A 11 -43.74 10.87 -4.78
CA SER A 11 -42.77 9.92 -5.33
C SER A 11 -41.34 10.46 -5.27
N ILE A 12 -41.15 11.75 -5.59
CA ILE A 12 -39.85 12.44 -5.51
C ILE A 12 -39.43 12.61 -4.04
N GLY A 13 -40.36 12.98 -3.15
CA GLY A 13 -40.10 13.07 -1.71
C GLY A 13 -39.70 11.72 -1.10
N ALA A 14 -40.38 10.63 -1.48
CA ALA A 14 -40.02 9.29 -1.05
C ALA A 14 -38.65 8.85 -1.60
N PHE A 15 -38.34 9.18 -2.86
CA PHE A 15 -37.05 8.87 -3.47
C PHE A 15 -35.88 9.61 -2.78
N ILE A 16 -36.04 10.91 -2.50
CA ILE A 16 -35.04 11.70 -1.74
C ILE A 16 -34.90 11.17 -0.31
N GLY A 17 -36.01 10.78 0.33
CA GLY A 17 -36.00 10.15 1.64
C GLY A 17 -35.22 8.84 1.68
N VAL A 18 -35.42 7.96 0.67
CA VAL A 18 -34.67 6.70 0.51
C VAL A 18 -33.18 6.96 0.24
N LEU A 19 -32.85 7.93 -0.61
CA LEU A 19 -31.46 8.34 -0.87
C LEU A 19 -30.78 8.89 0.39
N GLY A 20 -31.46 9.74 1.15
CA GLY A 20 -30.98 10.27 2.42
C GLY A 20 -30.74 9.17 3.44
N ALA A 21 -31.71 8.25 3.61
CA ALA A 21 -31.59 7.10 4.50
C ALA A 21 -30.43 6.18 4.09
N TYR A 22 -30.25 5.93 2.79
CA TYR A 22 -29.13 5.14 2.26
C TYR A 22 -27.77 5.80 2.57
N ILE A 23 -27.65 7.12 2.39
CA ILE A 23 -26.41 7.85 2.71
C ILE A 23 -26.11 7.78 4.21
N ILE A 24 -27.12 7.97 5.06
CA ILE A 24 -26.98 7.90 6.53
C ILE A 24 -26.60 6.48 6.97
N ALA A 25 -27.27 5.45 6.43
CA ALA A 25 -26.97 4.05 6.71
C ALA A 25 -25.53 3.69 6.30
N LYS A 26 -25.10 4.14 5.11
CA LYS A 26 -23.72 3.95 4.63
C LYS A 26 -22.71 4.65 5.54
N TRP A 27 -23.03 5.84 6.03
CA TRP A 27 -22.19 6.58 6.97
C TRP A 27 -22.08 5.88 8.33
N GLN A 28 -23.19 5.42 8.90
CA GLN A 28 -23.21 4.68 10.16
C GLN A 28 -22.47 3.34 10.06
N MET A 29 -22.68 2.58 8.97
CA MET A 29 -21.93 1.35 8.70
C MET A 29 -20.42 1.61 8.64
N GLY A 30 -19.99 2.68 7.96
CA GLY A 30 -18.58 3.07 7.91
C GLY A 30 -18.00 3.41 9.28
N LYS A 31 -18.76 4.10 10.14
CA LYS A 31 -18.36 4.42 11.52
C LYS A 31 -18.26 3.16 12.39
N ALA A 32 -19.25 2.28 12.32
CA ALA A 32 -19.27 1.02 13.06
C ALA A 32 -18.12 0.09 12.63
N HIS A 33 -17.88 -0.05 11.32
CA HIS A 33 -16.74 -0.81 10.81
C HIS A 33 -15.40 -0.24 11.31
N LYS A 34 -15.24 1.08 11.36
CA LYS A 34 -14.01 1.70 11.87
C LYS A 34 -13.83 1.47 13.37
N MET A 35 -14.90 1.57 14.17
CA MET A 35 -14.85 1.31 15.61
C MET A 35 -14.48 -0.14 15.91
N ASN A 36 -15.08 -1.10 15.19
CA ASN A 36 -14.82 -2.53 15.37
C ASN A 36 -13.40 -2.94 14.91
N ASN A 37 -12.75 -2.13 14.07
CA ASN A 37 -11.42 -2.41 13.54
C ASN A 37 -10.39 -1.35 13.98
N MET A 38 -10.67 -0.58 15.03
CA MET A 38 -9.82 0.52 15.49
C MET A 38 -8.35 0.12 15.72
N PRO A 39 -8.03 -1.08 16.29
CA PRO A 39 -6.64 -1.52 16.43
C PRO A 39 -5.87 -1.56 15.11
N PHE A 40 -6.49 -2.06 14.03
CA PHE A 40 -5.87 -2.10 12.72
C PHE A 40 -5.62 -0.69 12.15
N TYR A 41 -6.54 0.26 12.38
CA TYR A 41 -6.35 1.64 11.93
C TYR A 41 -5.16 2.32 12.64
N ILE A 42 -4.93 2.00 13.92
CA ILE A 42 -3.77 2.49 14.69
C ILE A 42 -2.49 1.88 14.11
N GLN A 43 -2.44 0.55 13.96
CA GLN A 43 -1.33 -0.17 13.35
C GLN A 43 -1.01 0.35 11.95
N PHE A 44 -2.03 0.64 11.13
CA PHE A 44 -1.81 1.21 9.81
C PHE A 44 -1.20 2.62 9.86
N ASN A 45 -1.58 3.45 10.83
CA ASN A 45 -0.97 4.78 11.01
C ASN A 45 0.49 4.68 11.45
N GLU A 46 0.84 3.69 12.27
CA GLU A 46 2.24 3.42 12.63
C GLU A 46 3.02 2.91 11.41
N ALA A 47 2.44 1.98 10.64
CA ALA A 47 3.04 1.44 9.43
C ALA A 47 3.26 2.51 8.34
N GLN A 48 2.46 3.60 8.32
CA GLN A 48 2.67 4.73 7.42
C GLN A 48 4.05 5.36 7.59
N ILE A 49 4.63 5.35 8.78
CA ILE A 49 5.99 5.89 9.02
C ILE A 49 7.00 5.10 8.20
N ASN A 50 6.94 3.76 8.28
CA ASN A 50 7.83 2.85 7.54
C ASN A 50 7.59 2.95 6.03
N ILE A 51 6.33 3.05 5.59
CA ILE A 51 5.99 3.22 4.17
C ILE A 51 6.49 4.58 3.62
N ASN A 52 6.46 5.65 4.41
CA ASN A 52 6.99 6.95 4.00
C ASN A 52 8.52 6.89 3.87
N ARG A 53 9.21 6.33 4.87
CA ARG A 53 10.68 6.12 4.84
C ARG A 53 11.09 5.27 3.64
N PHE A 54 10.36 4.20 3.36
CA PHE A 54 10.56 3.39 2.15
C PHE A 54 10.47 4.24 0.89
N ASN A 55 9.42 5.06 0.74
CA ASN A 55 9.25 5.92 -0.44
C ASN A 55 10.38 6.97 -0.57
N GLU A 56 10.82 7.56 0.53
CA GLU A 56 11.95 8.50 0.55
C GLU A 56 13.25 7.83 0.11
N LYS A 57 13.53 6.61 0.60
CA LYS A 57 14.70 5.82 0.17
C LYS A 57 14.62 5.46 -1.31
N VAL A 58 13.44 5.09 -1.80
CA VAL A 58 13.20 4.86 -3.23
C VAL A 58 13.52 6.12 -4.04
N ASP A 59 13.05 7.30 -3.61
CA ASP A 59 13.35 8.56 -4.32
C ASP A 59 14.86 8.88 -4.35
N LYS A 60 15.58 8.63 -3.25
CA LYS A 60 17.05 8.76 -3.22
C LYS A 60 17.72 7.87 -4.27
N ILE A 61 17.33 6.60 -4.36
CA ILE A 61 17.88 5.67 -5.36
C ILE A 61 17.50 6.09 -6.79
N LEU A 62 16.28 6.60 -6.99
CA LEU A 62 15.83 7.10 -8.29
C LEU A 62 16.62 8.33 -8.76
N ASN A 63 17.00 9.24 -7.85
CA ASN A 63 17.85 10.37 -8.19
C ASN A 63 19.15 9.90 -8.84
N TYR A 64 19.81 8.89 -8.27
CA TYR A 64 21.07 8.36 -8.81
C TYR A 64 20.90 7.41 -10.00
N THR A 65 19.70 6.97 -10.35
CA THR A 65 19.50 6.07 -11.50
C THR A 65 18.92 6.77 -12.72
N GLN A 66 18.16 7.85 -12.54
CA GLN A 66 17.40 8.50 -13.62
C GLN A 66 17.81 9.94 -13.94
N THR A 67 18.53 10.62 -13.05
CA THR A 67 18.90 12.03 -13.26
C THR A 67 20.33 12.18 -13.77
N ALA A 68 20.76 13.42 -14.01
CA ALA A 68 22.15 13.76 -14.33
C ALA A 68 23.16 13.32 -13.25
N GLU A 69 22.69 12.99 -12.04
CA GLU A 69 23.50 12.46 -10.95
C GLU A 69 23.90 10.99 -11.14
N ARG A 70 23.42 10.32 -12.20
CA ARG A 70 23.77 8.92 -12.50
C ARG A 70 25.26 8.64 -12.59
N LYS A 71 26.05 9.65 -12.99
CA LYS A 71 27.52 9.56 -13.00
C LYS A 71 28.12 9.31 -11.61
N TYR A 72 27.42 9.68 -10.54
CA TYR A 72 27.84 9.48 -9.15
C TYR A 72 27.20 8.25 -8.49
N ALA A 73 26.36 7.50 -9.21
CA ALA A 73 25.62 6.38 -8.66
C ALA A 73 26.52 5.31 -8.04
N ARG A 74 27.70 5.05 -8.61
CA ARG A 74 28.68 4.08 -8.08
C ARG A 74 29.31 4.49 -6.75
N ILE A 75 29.29 5.79 -6.43
CA ILE A 75 29.85 6.33 -5.19
C ILE A 75 28.81 6.34 -4.08
N HIS A 76 27.55 6.63 -4.43
CA HIS A 76 26.47 6.85 -3.46
C HIS A 76 25.52 5.66 -3.28
N LEU A 77 25.45 4.72 -4.24
CA LEU A 77 24.63 3.52 -4.08
C LEU A 77 25.49 2.37 -3.58
N SER A 78 25.09 1.80 -2.45
CA SER A 78 25.70 0.64 -1.85
C SER A 78 24.66 -0.42 -1.52
N HIS A 79 25.10 -1.53 -0.93
CA HIS A 79 24.21 -2.57 -0.43
C HIS A 79 23.38 -2.12 0.78
N VAL A 80 23.85 -1.08 1.49
CA VAL A 80 23.20 -0.56 2.70
C VAL A 80 21.82 -0.01 2.37
N GLU A 81 21.67 0.77 1.29
CA GLU A 81 20.40 1.36 0.89
C GLU A 81 19.33 0.31 0.57
N PHE A 82 19.73 -0.83 -0.01
CA PHE A 82 18.84 -1.93 -0.33
C PHE A 82 18.46 -2.75 0.90
N ASN A 83 19.42 -2.99 1.81
CA ASN A 83 19.13 -3.61 3.11
C ASN A 83 18.16 -2.75 3.92
N GLU A 84 18.36 -1.44 3.90
CA GLU A 84 17.48 -0.47 4.52
C GLU A 84 16.06 -0.49 3.91
N LEU A 85 15.91 -0.65 2.60
CA LEU A 85 14.59 -0.83 1.96
C LEU A 85 13.91 -2.12 2.43
N LYS A 86 14.66 -3.23 2.50
CA LYS A 86 14.18 -4.53 3.01
C LYS A 86 13.75 -4.43 4.48
N GLU A 87 14.47 -3.66 5.28
CA GLU A 87 14.13 -3.40 6.68
C GLU A 87 12.80 -2.64 6.78
N GLU A 88 12.59 -1.57 6.02
CA GLU A 88 11.31 -0.84 6.03
C GLU A 88 10.13 -1.71 5.58
N ILE A 89 10.34 -2.61 4.60
CA ILE A 89 9.33 -3.61 4.20
C ILE A 89 9.00 -4.52 5.38
N THR A 90 10.02 -5.06 6.04
CA THR A 90 9.88 -5.98 7.18
C THR A 90 9.16 -5.30 8.34
N ASN A 91 9.56 -4.07 8.69
CA ASN A 91 8.93 -3.28 9.73
C ASN A 91 7.47 -2.98 9.39
N THR A 92 7.16 -2.65 8.14
CA THR A 92 5.76 -2.45 7.69
C THR A 92 4.91 -3.71 7.89
N ILE A 93 5.44 -4.89 7.53
CA ILE A 93 4.73 -6.17 7.70
C ILE A 93 4.47 -6.46 9.18
N LYS A 94 5.50 -6.32 10.02
CA LYS A 94 5.42 -6.55 11.47
C LYS A 94 4.48 -5.57 12.16
N THR A 95 4.51 -4.29 11.81
CA THR A 95 3.59 -3.31 12.40
C THR A 95 2.13 -3.60 12.05
N LEU A 96 1.86 -4.02 10.81
CA LEU A 96 0.51 -4.42 10.40
C LEU A 96 0.09 -5.78 10.96
N ASN A 97 1.03 -6.60 11.44
CA ASN A 97 0.79 -7.94 11.98
C ASN A 97 1.74 -8.22 13.13
N PRO A 98 1.41 -7.74 14.34
CA PRO A 98 2.30 -7.84 15.50
C PRO A 98 2.65 -9.29 15.89
N GLU A 99 1.84 -10.26 15.49
CA GLU A 99 2.06 -11.69 15.73
C GLU A 99 3.22 -12.29 14.91
N PHE A 100 3.78 -11.55 13.94
CA PHE A 100 4.93 -12.02 13.16
C PHE A 100 6.26 -11.70 13.84
N GLU A 101 6.92 -12.74 14.35
CA GLU A 101 8.28 -12.63 14.89
C GLU A 101 9.34 -12.41 13.80
N SER A 102 9.16 -13.06 12.64
CA SER A 102 10.05 -12.95 11.49
C SER A 102 9.28 -13.03 10.16
N VAL A 103 9.84 -12.46 9.10
CA VAL A 103 9.27 -12.47 7.75
C VAL A 103 10.13 -13.38 6.89
N ASP A 104 9.56 -14.46 6.37
CA ASP A 104 10.24 -15.35 5.44
C ASP A 104 9.85 -15.02 4.00
N PHE A 105 10.71 -14.28 3.32
CA PHE A 105 10.46 -13.88 1.94
C PHE A 105 10.37 -15.07 0.96
N LYS A 106 10.89 -16.26 1.30
CA LYS A 106 10.73 -17.47 0.47
C LYS A 106 9.28 -17.93 0.41
N ASN A 107 8.55 -17.75 1.50
CA ASN A 107 7.14 -18.11 1.64
C ASN A 107 6.22 -16.87 1.62
N PHE A 108 6.66 -15.79 0.98
CA PHE A 108 5.99 -14.49 1.03
C PHE A 108 4.51 -14.49 0.61
N HIS A 109 4.09 -15.41 -0.26
CA HIS A 109 2.68 -15.59 -0.64
C HIS A 109 1.80 -16.07 0.54
N VAL A 110 2.35 -16.96 1.39
CA VAL A 110 1.69 -17.43 2.62
C VAL A 110 1.64 -16.30 3.64
N ASP A 111 2.73 -15.55 3.78
CA ASP A 111 2.79 -14.43 4.71
C ASP A 111 1.84 -13.29 4.28
N LEU A 112 1.73 -12.99 2.98
CA LEU A 112 0.70 -12.09 2.42
C LEU A 112 -0.72 -12.52 2.77
N GLY A 113 -1.00 -13.83 2.73
CA GLY A 113 -2.29 -14.42 3.10
C GLY A 113 -2.59 -14.40 4.60
N LYS A 114 -1.57 -14.27 5.45
CA LYS A 114 -1.72 -14.05 6.90
C LYS A 114 -1.88 -12.56 7.22
N ILE A 115 -1.14 -11.68 6.54
CA ILE A 115 -1.35 -10.22 6.60
C ILE A 115 -2.80 -9.86 6.24
N ALA A 116 -3.41 -10.66 5.36
CA ALA A 116 -4.81 -10.59 5.01
C ALA A 116 -5.77 -10.67 6.19
N LYS A 117 -5.50 -11.57 7.15
CA LYS A 117 -6.46 -11.99 8.16
C LYS A 117 -6.74 -10.89 9.18
N ASN A 118 -5.75 -10.04 9.42
CA ASN A 118 -5.85 -8.92 10.37
C ASN A 118 -6.41 -7.64 9.73
N ALA A 119 -6.43 -7.57 8.40
CA ALA A 119 -6.98 -6.43 7.67
C ALA A 119 -8.52 -6.51 7.59
N PRO A 120 -9.25 -5.38 7.75
CA PRO A 120 -10.67 -5.36 7.51
C PRO A 120 -10.97 -5.77 6.07
N LEU A 121 -12.01 -6.58 5.86
CA LEU A 121 -12.35 -7.18 4.57
C LEU A 121 -12.36 -6.18 3.40
N GLY A 122 -12.86 -4.97 3.64
CA GLY A 122 -12.94 -3.90 2.63
C GLY A 122 -11.60 -3.28 2.21
N TYR A 123 -10.50 -3.57 2.91
CA TYR A 123 -9.16 -3.05 2.63
C TYR A 123 -8.11 -4.13 2.36
N TYR A 124 -8.49 -5.40 2.53
CA TYR A 124 -7.61 -6.56 2.36
C TYR A 124 -6.77 -6.48 1.07
N THR A 125 -7.44 -6.39 -0.07
CA THR A 125 -6.79 -6.41 -1.39
C THR A 125 -5.87 -5.20 -1.60
N ASP A 126 -6.26 -4.03 -1.09
CA ASP A 126 -5.47 -2.81 -1.17
C ASP A 126 -4.19 -2.91 -0.31
N ILE A 127 -4.26 -3.51 0.89
CA ILE A 127 -3.11 -3.70 1.80
C ILE A 127 -2.15 -4.77 1.27
N SER A 128 -2.65 -5.94 0.87
CA SER A 128 -1.81 -6.99 0.28
C SER A 128 -1.09 -6.47 -0.96
N TRP A 129 -1.78 -5.71 -1.80
CA TRP A 129 -1.16 -5.09 -2.96
C TRP A 129 -0.10 -4.05 -2.56
N LEU A 130 -0.35 -3.26 -1.51
CA LEU A 130 0.61 -2.27 -1.02
C LEU A 130 1.94 -2.93 -0.63
N ILE A 131 1.88 -3.99 0.17
CA ILE A 131 3.07 -4.71 0.65
C ILE A 131 3.77 -5.43 -0.51
N LEU A 132 3.01 -6.13 -1.36
CA LEU A 132 3.55 -6.78 -2.56
C LEU A 132 4.28 -5.77 -3.45
N SER A 133 3.71 -4.59 -3.67
CA SER A 133 4.33 -3.57 -4.50
C SER A 133 5.64 -3.03 -3.90
N MET A 134 5.79 -2.96 -2.57
CA MET A 134 7.07 -2.57 -1.95
C MET A 134 8.17 -3.60 -2.23
N VAL A 135 7.84 -4.90 -2.10
CA VAL A 135 8.76 -6.00 -2.42
C VAL A 135 9.16 -5.98 -3.90
N LEU A 136 8.19 -5.77 -4.79
CA LEU A 136 8.47 -5.65 -6.23
C LEU A 136 9.37 -4.45 -6.56
N ILE A 137 9.13 -3.30 -5.92
CA ILE A 137 9.94 -2.10 -6.12
C ILE A 137 11.39 -2.35 -5.70
N HIS A 138 11.60 -2.96 -4.53
CA HIS A 138 12.95 -3.32 -4.04
C HIS A 138 13.71 -4.14 -5.08
N ASP A 139 13.13 -5.24 -5.54
CA ASP A 139 13.81 -6.16 -6.45
C ASP A 139 14.03 -5.59 -7.85
N LEU A 140 13.08 -4.81 -8.36
CA LEU A 140 13.24 -4.14 -9.65
C LEU A 140 14.34 -3.07 -9.59
N LEU A 141 14.43 -2.31 -8.50
CA LEU A 141 15.51 -1.35 -8.29
C LEU A 141 16.87 -2.06 -8.15
N LEU A 142 16.91 -3.19 -7.42
CA LEU A 142 18.12 -3.98 -7.24
C LEU A 142 18.60 -4.53 -8.59
N LYS A 143 17.69 -5.04 -9.42
CA LYS A 143 17.99 -5.50 -10.78
C LYS A 143 18.57 -4.40 -11.66
N GLU A 144 18.00 -3.19 -11.58
CA GLU A 144 18.49 -2.01 -12.32
C GLU A 144 19.89 -1.57 -11.83
N CYS A 145 20.11 -1.61 -10.52
CA CYS A 145 21.36 -1.16 -9.90
C CYS A 145 22.46 -2.24 -9.86
N LYS A 146 22.16 -3.50 -10.27
CA LYS A 146 23.09 -4.63 -10.15
C LYS A 146 24.46 -4.37 -10.79
N ASN A 147 24.50 -3.64 -11.90
CA ASN A 147 25.75 -3.30 -12.61
C ASN A 147 26.46 -2.05 -12.07
N ILE A 148 25.85 -1.37 -11.10
CA ILE A 148 26.36 -0.18 -10.41
C ILE A 148 26.91 -0.58 -9.04
N LEU A 149 26.26 -1.53 -8.38
CA LEU A 149 26.61 -2.03 -7.05
C LEU A 149 27.83 -2.96 -7.10
N MET A 150 28.81 -2.69 -6.24
CA MET A 150 30.00 -3.54 -6.10
C MET A 150 29.67 -4.89 -5.44
N TYR A 151 28.74 -4.88 -4.47
CA TYR A 151 28.26 -6.06 -3.75
C TYR A 151 26.73 -6.01 -3.65
N PRO A 152 25.98 -6.40 -4.70
CA PRO A 152 24.52 -6.35 -4.65
C PRO A 152 23.99 -7.36 -3.61
N PRO A 153 23.05 -6.97 -2.73
CA PRO A 153 22.41 -7.91 -1.82
C PRO A 153 21.58 -8.94 -2.59
N GLU A 154 21.24 -10.04 -1.92
CA GLU A 154 20.34 -11.04 -2.49
C GLU A 154 18.94 -10.46 -2.72
N PRO A 155 18.31 -10.73 -3.87
CA PRO A 155 16.93 -10.33 -4.12
C PRO A 155 15.98 -11.00 -3.12
N LEU A 156 14.82 -10.39 -2.90
CA LEU A 156 13.79 -11.00 -2.08
C LEU A 156 13.21 -12.17 -2.87
N ASP A 157 13.50 -13.38 -2.44
CA ASP A 157 13.20 -14.60 -3.18
C ASP A 157 11.70 -14.97 -3.20
N TYR A 158 10.89 -14.26 -3.98
CA TYR A 158 9.45 -14.51 -4.13
C TYR A 158 9.11 -15.40 -5.33
N ARG A 159 9.82 -16.53 -5.51
CA ARG A 159 9.77 -17.54 -6.62
C ARG A 159 8.46 -17.76 -7.40
N ASN A 160 7.30 -17.41 -6.86
CA ASN A 160 5.98 -17.59 -7.48
C ASN A 160 5.45 -16.38 -8.30
N PHE A 161 6.11 -15.21 -8.31
CA PHE A 161 5.70 -14.07 -9.17
C PHE A 161 6.61 -13.88 -10.39
N HIS A 162 6.77 -14.93 -11.20
CA HIS A 162 7.63 -14.91 -12.40
C HIS A 162 7.17 -13.95 -13.53
N TYR A 163 5.97 -13.37 -13.44
CA TYR A 163 5.35 -12.59 -14.52
C TYR A 163 5.69 -11.08 -14.54
N MET A 164 6.57 -10.58 -13.68
CA MET A 164 6.78 -9.12 -13.52
C MET A 164 7.88 -8.50 -14.40
N ASN A 165 8.60 -9.31 -15.19
CA ASN A 165 9.78 -8.86 -15.94
C ASN A 165 9.52 -7.83 -17.07
N GLN A 166 8.27 -7.54 -17.42
CA GLN A 166 7.91 -6.64 -18.53
C GLN A 166 7.36 -5.28 -18.09
N THR A 167 7.10 -5.08 -16.80
CA THR A 167 6.51 -3.82 -16.33
C THR A 167 7.61 -2.85 -15.92
N SER A 168 7.63 -1.65 -16.51
CA SER A 168 8.53 -0.57 -16.06
C SER A 168 8.34 -0.30 -14.56
N TYR A 169 9.42 -0.39 -13.78
CA TYR A 169 9.39 -0.18 -12.32
C TYR A 169 8.78 1.16 -11.93
N LEU A 170 8.97 2.21 -12.75
CA LEU A 170 8.33 3.52 -12.57
C LEU A 170 6.80 3.45 -12.56
N LYS A 171 6.20 2.60 -13.40
CA LYS A 171 4.74 2.41 -13.41
C LYS A 171 4.28 1.78 -12.10
N ILE A 172 5.05 0.83 -11.56
CA ILE A 172 4.75 0.18 -10.28
C ILE A 172 4.89 1.19 -9.14
N ILE A 173 5.95 1.99 -9.09
CA ILE A 173 6.14 3.06 -8.08
C ILE A 173 5.00 4.07 -8.12
N LYS A 174 4.60 4.53 -9.31
CA LYS A 174 3.46 5.47 -9.47
C LYS A 174 2.15 4.85 -8.98
N SER A 175 1.89 3.60 -9.36
CA SER A 175 0.72 2.85 -8.87
C SER A 175 0.76 2.71 -7.35
N HIS A 176 1.95 2.47 -6.78
CA HIS A 176 2.17 2.27 -5.34
C HIS A 176 1.77 3.52 -4.59
N ARG A 177 2.34 4.66 -4.98
CA ARG A 177 2.05 5.96 -4.38
C ARG A 177 0.58 6.35 -4.51
N LYS A 178 -0.05 6.05 -5.66
CA LYS A 178 -1.47 6.34 -5.87
C LYS A 178 -2.35 5.55 -4.90
N LYS A 179 -2.17 4.23 -4.83
CA LYS A 179 -2.94 3.37 -3.92
C LYS A 179 -2.66 3.69 -2.46
N TYR A 180 -1.40 3.93 -2.09
CA TYR A 180 -1.01 4.37 -0.75
C TYR A 180 -1.74 5.66 -0.34
N LYS A 181 -1.73 6.69 -1.21
CA LYS A 181 -2.43 7.96 -0.94
C LYS A 181 -3.94 7.76 -0.78
N MET A 182 -4.55 6.84 -1.53
CA MET A 182 -5.97 6.51 -1.38
C MET A 182 -6.24 5.81 -0.05
N LEU A 183 -5.44 4.80 0.32
CA LEU A 183 -5.56 4.09 1.59
C LEU A 183 -5.38 5.03 2.78
N LYS A 184 -4.35 5.89 2.76
CA LYS A 184 -4.11 6.90 3.80
C LYS A 184 -5.32 7.78 4.04
N LYS A 185 -6.02 8.20 2.97
CA LYS A 185 -7.26 8.99 3.11
C LYS A 185 -8.40 8.19 3.73
N LYS A 186 -8.57 6.92 3.34
CA LYS A 186 -9.64 6.04 3.85
C LYS A 186 -9.40 5.62 5.31
N MET A 187 -8.14 5.42 5.68
CA MET A 187 -7.73 4.92 7.00
C MET A 187 -7.34 6.02 7.99
N ASN A 188 -7.44 7.29 7.60
CA ASN A 188 -7.07 8.38 8.49
C ASN A 188 -7.96 8.36 9.75
N ILE A 189 -7.34 8.28 10.91
CA ILE A 189 -7.99 8.60 12.16
C ILE A 189 -7.94 10.12 12.27
N ARG A 190 -8.99 10.80 11.78
CA ARG A 190 -9.22 12.19 12.19
C ARG A 190 -9.34 12.17 13.71
N LYS A 191 -8.33 12.71 14.39
CA LYS A 191 -8.40 13.08 15.80
C LYS A 191 -9.43 14.20 15.95
#